data_AF-A0A6B3G0X9-F1
#
_entry.id   AF-A0A6B3G0X9-F1
#
_cell.length_a   1.000
_cell.length_b   1.000
_cell.length_c   1.000
_cell.angle_alpha   90.00
_cell.angle_beta   90.00
_cell.angle_gamma   90.00
#
_symmetry.space_group_name_H-M   'P 1'
#
loop_
_entity.id
_entity.type
_entity.pdbx_description
1 polymer ?
#
loop_
_entity_poly.entity_id
_entity_poly.type
_entity_poly.pdbx_seq_one_letter_code
_entity_poly.pdbx_strand_id
1 'polypeptide(L)'
;MVNALTETNSGTGTAGAEGSAEIGVIGGSGFYSFLEDVTEVAVDTPYGKPSDSVFLGELAGRRVAFLPRHGRGHHLPPHRINYR
;
A
#
# COMPACT_ATOMS: atom_id res chain seq x y z
N MET A 1 19.94 -32.26 -1.87
CA MET A 1 19.40 -31.07 -2.57
C MET A 1 18.68 -30.24 -1.53
N VAL A 2 19.06 -28.96 -1.51
CA VAL A 2 18.78 -27.85 -0.58
C VAL A 2 17.53 -27.91 0.33
N ASN A 3 17.75 -27.71 1.63
CA ASN A 3 16.75 -27.26 2.61
C ASN A 3 16.44 -25.78 2.34
N ALA A 4 15.17 -25.40 2.19
CA ALA A 4 14.74 -24.01 2.23
C ALA A 4 14.08 -23.73 3.58
N LEU A 5 14.83 -23.08 4.47
CA LEU A 5 14.38 -22.53 5.73
C LEU A 5 13.30 -21.48 5.47
N THR A 6 12.08 -21.72 5.94
CA THR A 6 11.07 -20.67 6.06
C THR A 6 11.38 -19.91 7.35
N GLU A 7 12.17 -18.85 7.26
CA GLU A 7 12.46 -18.00 8.42
C GLU A 7 11.22 -17.19 8.79
N THR A 8 10.49 -17.64 9.81
CA THR A 8 9.49 -16.82 10.51
C THR A 8 10.23 -15.84 11.42
N ASN A 9 10.51 -14.63 10.93
CA ASN A 9 11.20 -13.63 11.73
C ASN A 9 10.24 -13.05 12.76
N SER A 10 10.33 -13.59 13.99
CA SER A 10 9.59 -13.17 15.17
C SER A 10 10.39 -12.07 15.87
N GLY A 11 10.32 -10.84 15.34
CA GLY A 11 11.07 -9.69 15.86
C GLY A 11 10.23 -8.87 16.84
N THR A 12 10.52 -8.99 18.14
CA THR A 12 10.08 -8.03 19.15
C THR A 12 11.06 -6.84 19.11
N GLY A 13 10.69 -5.78 18.41
CA GLY A 13 11.48 -4.54 18.34
C GLY A 13 10.68 -3.41 17.70
N THR A 14 10.58 -2.26 18.37
CA THR A 14 9.97 -1.04 17.86
C THR A 14 10.88 -0.42 16.78
N ALA A 15 10.79 -0.97 15.57
CA ALA A 15 11.27 -0.39 14.32
C ALA A 15 10.07 -0.41 13.37
N GLY A 16 9.73 0.74 12.78
CA GLY A 16 8.50 0.92 11.99
C GLY A 16 8.33 -0.23 10.99
N ALA A 17 7.24 -0.99 11.15
CA ALA A 17 7.03 -2.25 10.47
C ALA A 17 7.26 -2.09 8.96
N GLU A 18 8.07 -2.99 8.39
CA GLU A 18 8.18 -3.20 6.94
C GLU A 18 6.75 -3.38 6.40
N GLY A 19 6.25 -2.40 5.64
CA GLY A 19 4.87 -2.36 5.16
C GLY A 19 3.91 -1.40 5.89
N SER A 20 4.36 -0.63 6.89
CA SER A 20 3.53 0.35 7.60
C SER A 20 3.82 1.79 7.20
N ALA A 21 2.77 2.62 7.23
CA ALA A 21 2.83 4.06 7.08
C ALA A 21 1.96 4.73 8.15
N GLU A 22 2.40 5.91 8.60
CA GLU A 22 1.66 6.71 9.59
C GLU A 22 0.48 7.47 8.94
N ILE A 23 0.61 7.81 7.65
CA ILE A 23 -0.35 8.61 6.91
C ILE A 23 -0.96 7.78 5.79
N GLY A 24 -2.29 7.74 5.71
CA GLY A 24 -3.03 7.21 4.56
C GLY A 24 -3.59 8.33 3.69
N VAL A 25 -3.38 8.26 2.38
CA VAL A 25 -3.93 9.19 1.38
C VAL A 25 -4.76 8.42 0.36
N ILE A 26 -6.01 8.84 0.18
CA ILE A 26 -6.91 8.30 -0.85
C ILE A 26 -7.18 9.42 -1.86
N GLY A 27 -6.77 9.23 -3.11
CA GLY A 27 -6.76 10.32 -4.09
C GLY A 27 -6.82 9.89 -5.55
N GLY A 28 -6.66 10.86 -6.44
CA GLY A 28 -6.57 10.65 -7.88
C GLY A 28 -5.21 10.14 -8.32
N SER A 29 -5.11 9.65 -9.56
CA SER A 29 -3.90 9.02 -10.10
C SER A 29 -2.67 9.93 -10.08
N GLY A 30 -2.78 11.26 -10.08
CA GLY A 30 -1.61 12.14 -10.07
C GLY A 30 -0.81 12.20 -8.76
N PHE A 31 -1.24 11.52 -7.69
CA PHE A 31 -0.58 11.67 -6.38
C PHE A 31 0.74 10.87 -6.25
N TYR A 32 0.87 9.72 -6.92
CA TYR A 32 2.06 8.87 -6.76
C TYR A 32 3.36 9.54 -7.26
N SER A 33 3.28 10.53 -8.16
CA SER A 33 4.47 11.23 -8.68
C SER A 33 5.17 12.11 -7.65
N PHE A 34 4.55 12.36 -6.49
CA PHE A 34 5.14 13.12 -5.39
C PHE A 34 5.83 12.23 -4.35
N LEU A 35 5.66 10.91 -4.45
CA LEU A 35 6.24 9.98 -3.49
C LEU A 35 7.64 9.53 -3.95
N GLU A 36 8.55 9.44 -3.01
CA GLU A 36 9.89 8.86 -3.17
C GLU A 36 9.91 7.42 -2.64
N ASP A 37 10.88 6.61 -3.08
CA ASP A 37 11.07 5.22 -2.64
C ASP A 37 9.80 4.35 -2.66
N VAL A 38 9.03 4.47 -3.74
CA VAL A 38 7.71 3.85 -3.85
C VAL A 38 7.81 2.33 -3.96
N THR A 39 7.14 1.63 -3.05
CA THR A 39 6.93 0.20 -3.06
C THR A 39 5.44 -0.11 -3.19
N GLU A 40 5.11 -1.09 -4.03
CA GLU A 40 3.74 -1.54 -4.22
C GLU A 40 3.42 -2.74 -3.32
N VAL A 41 2.30 -2.67 -2.61
CA VAL A 41 1.84 -3.71 -1.69
C VAL A 41 0.42 -4.12 -2.05
N ALA A 42 0.25 -5.39 -2.44
CA ALA A 42 -1.05 -6.00 -2.59
C ALA A 42 -1.63 -6.33 -1.21
N VAL A 43 -2.86 -5.87 -0.94
CA VAL A 43 -3.55 -6.08 0.33
C VAL A 43 -4.90 -6.73 0.06
N ASP A 44 -5.15 -7.87 0.70
CA ASP A 44 -6.47 -8.49 0.73
C ASP A 44 -7.23 -8.02 1.97
N THR A 45 -8.52 -7.74 1.81
CA THR A 45 -9.41 -7.39 2.93
C THR A 45 -10.58 -8.38 3.01
N PRO A 46 -11.22 -8.54 4.18
CA PRO A 46 -12.46 -9.31 4.31
C PRO A 46 -13.60 -8.80 3.41
N TYR A 47 -13.50 -7.59 2.88
CA TYR A 47 -14.48 -6.96 2.01
C TYR A 47 -14.14 -7.13 0.53
N GLY A 48 -13.07 -7.85 0.21
CA GLY A 48 -12.57 -8.08 -1.14
C GLY A 48 -11.38 -7.19 -1.48
N LYS A 49 -11.10 -7.05 -2.78
CA LYS A 49 -9.97 -6.23 -3.24
C LYS A 49 -10.29 -4.74 -3.10
N PRO A 50 -9.30 -3.91 -2.70
CA PRO A 50 -9.40 -2.46 -2.84
C PRO A 50 -9.43 -2.04 -4.32
N SER A 51 -9.54 -0.73 -4.56
CA SER A 51 -9.51 -0.16 -5.92
C SER A 51 -8.20 -0.43 -6.68
N ASP A 52 -7.09 -0.66 -5.98
CA ASP A 52 -5.77 -1.01 -6.51
C ASP A 52 -4.88 -1.52 -5.36
N SER A 53 -3.63 -1.83 -5.66
CA SER A 53 -2.57 -2.01 -4.64
C SER A 53 -2.37 -0.72 -3.83
N VAL A 54 -1.89 -0.88 -2.60
CA VAL A 54 -1.44 0.24 -1.75
C VAL A 54 -0.01 0.58 -2.11
N PHE A 55 0.28 1.85 -2.33
CA PHE A 55 1.63 2.34 -2.60
C PHE A 55 2.21 2.93 -1.33
N LEU A 56 3.32 2.38 -0.86
CA LEU A 56 4.09 2.92 0.25
C LEU A 56 5.22 3.75 -0.30
N GLY A 57 5.42 4.95 0.20
CA GLY A 57 6.55 5.79 -0.17
C GLY A 57 6.83 6.84 0.89
N GLU A 58 7.73 7.75 0.57
CA GLU A 58 8.07 8.87 1.42
C GLU A 58 7.59 10.19 0.81
N LEU A 59 7.10 11.09 1.66
CA LEU A 59 6.81 12.47 1.31
C LEU A 59 7.30 13.37 2.44
N ALA A 60 8.27 14.24 2.15
CA ALA A 60 8.83 15.19 3.10
C ALA A 60 9.28 14.55 4.43
N GLY A 61 10.04 13.45 4.38
CA GLY A 61 10.55 12.78 5.58
C GLY A 61 9.57 11.83 6.27
N ARG A 62 8.37 11.61 5.70
CA ARG A 62 7.29 10.83 6.34
C ARG A 62 6.82 9.71 5.44
N ARG A 63 6.64 8.52 6.03
CA ARG A 63 6.03 7.38 5.32
C ARG A 63 4.54 7.58 5.08
N VAL A 64 4.14 7.43 3.82
CA VAL A 64 2.77 7.57 3.33
C VAL A 64 2.32 6.30 2.62
N ALA A 65 1.10 5.84 2.93
CA ALA A 65 0.37 4.86 2.15
C ALA A 65 -0.63 5.58 1.25
N PHE A 66 -0.55 5.36 -0.05
CA PHE A 66 -1.46 5.92 -1.05
C PHE A 66 -2.32 4.83 -1.69
N LEU A 67 -3.62 5.11 -1.84
CA LEU A 67 -4.58 4.25 -2.54
C LEU A 67 -5.36 5.08 -3.58
N PRO A 68 -5.23 4.80 -4.89
CA PRO A 68 -5.99 5.50 -5.91
C PRO A 68 -7.46 5.10 -5.85
N ARG A 69 -8.35 6.07 -5.60
CA ARG A 69 -9.79 5.81 -5.42
C ARG A 69 -10.43 5.12 -6.63
N HIS A 70 -10.03 5.51 -7.84
CA HIS A 70 -10.57 5.02 -9.11
C HIS A 70 -9.69 3.96 -9.79
N GLY A 71 -8.72 3.41 -9.06
CA GLY A 71 -7.66 2.55 -9.60
C GLY A 71 -6.70 3.30 -10.53
N ARG A 72 -5.59 2.67 -10.88
CA ARG A 72 -4.71 3.13 -11.97
C ARG A 72 -5.50 3.30 -13.27
N GLY A 73 -5.24 4.39 -14.00
CA GLY A 73 -5.92 4.68 -15.25
C GLY A 73 -7.39 5.13 -15.12
N HIS A 74 -7.91 5.39 -13.91
CA HIS A 74 -9.25 5.95 -13.68
C HIS A 74 -10.38 5.09 -14.28
N HIS A 75 -10.28 3.77 -14.18
CA HIS A 75 -11.24 2.86 -14.80
C HIS A 75 -12.42 2.49 -13.89
N LEU A 76 -12.29 2.68 -12.56
CA LEU A 76 -13.38 2.40 -11.61
C LEU A 76 -14.30 3.62 -11.45
N PRO A 77 -15.58 3.56 -11.87
CA PRO A 77 -16.51 4.65 -11.63
C PRO A 77 -16.91 4.74 -10.15
N PRO A 78 -17.40 5.91 -9.67
CA PRO A 78 -17.69 6.15 -8.25
C PRO A 78 -18.56 5.09 -7.54
N HIS A 79 -19.53 4.51 -8.25
CA HIS A 79 -20.48 3.53 -7.72
C HIS A 79 -19.95 2.09 -7.70
N ARG A 80 -18.75 1.82 -8.27
CA ARG A 80 -18.10 0.50 -8.26
C ARG A 80 -16.90 0.42 -7.31
N ILE A 81 -16.61 1.50 -6.59
CA ILE A 81 -15.53 1.52 -5.62
C ILE A 81 -15.92 0.70 -4.40
N ASN A 82 -15.01 -0.16 -3.95
CA ASN A 82 -15.12 -0.84 -2.67
C ASN A 82 -14.65 0.11 -1.56
N TYR A 83 -15.59 0.70 -0.83
CA TYR A 83 -15.30 1.68 0.23
C TYR A 83 -15.00 1.03 1.59
N ARG A 84 -15.00 -0.30 1.68
CA ARG A 84 -14.85 -1.06 2.94
C ARG A 84 -13.48 -1.73 3.03
#